data_AF-A0A3P7JWH7-F1
#
_entry.id   AF-A0A3P7JWH7-F1
#
_cell.length_a   1.000
_cell.length_b   1.000
_cell.length_c   1.000
_cell.angle_alpha   90.00
_cell.angle_beta   90.00
_cell.angle_gamma   90.00
#
_symmetry.space_group_name_H-M   'P 1'
#
loop_
_entity.id
_entity.type
_entity.pdbx_description
1 polymer ?
#
loop_
_entity_poly.entity_id
_entity_poly.type
_entity_poly.pdbx_seq_one_letter_code
_entity_poly.pdbx_strand_id
1 'polypeptide(L)'
;MRIFHYFFAAKTTSKKAASYVQAIDIHPQFDSQSLVLFLRASSFEMDFLTAYRDTLKNKEDNIKKFTATACSIISEMAQLFSQDFGSLNKDKKTKLRDWFLLMKRTLEELELNCKKNAEFVNQIKRRIVQVGEMLDLGGNLSVAQHLQKLESQLDILSALYSELLEEGIRRELALELPSLLNCNDKPGPLEDVLNHLSDTLQSFRRAFIYMCEHVDINGYDMWREEIDALVHRMANELKEKKLPDVSNNAKGGGTIASFFHVCNLLLKYSDPYTNRYLENTMTWCEVKSRKDVLSARTFDLIE
;
A
#
# COMPACT_ATOMS: atom_id res chain seq x y z
N MET A 1 -24.73 32.23 -12.90
CA MET A 1 -24.26 32.39 -14.30
C MET A 1 -22.78 32.81 -14.26
N ARG A 2 -21.88 32.10 -14.97
CA ARG A 2 -20.39 32.30 -15.05
C ARG A 2 -19.44 31.52 -14.12
N ILE A 3 -19.70 30.23 -13.82
CA ILE A 3 -18.63 29.28 -13.44
C ILE A 3 -18.65 27.98 -14.28
N PHE A 4 -19.66 27.77 -15.12
CA PHE A 4 -19.83 26.54 -15.93
C PHE A 4 -18.96 26.45 -17.20
N HIS A 5 -18.07 27.40 -17.48
CA HIS A 5 -17.40 27.47 -18.79
C HIS A 5 -15.96 26.93 -18.84
N TYR A 6 -15.41 26.42 -17.74
CA TYR A 6 -13.98 26.05 -17.68
C TYR A 6 -13.65 24.57 -17.53
N PHE A 7 -14.63 23.66 -17.42
CA PHE A 7 -14.35 22.22 -17.33
C PHE A 7 -14.56 21.43 -18.63
N PHE A 8 -14.73 22.12 -19.77
CA PHE A 8 -14.89 21.47 -21.08
C PHE A 8 -13.58 21.35 -21.89
N ALA A 9 -12.42 21.36 -21.23
CA ALA A 9 -11.11 21.31 -21.88
C ALA A 9 -10.31 20.01 -21.63
N ALA A 10 -10.91 18.98 -21.03
CA ALA A 10 -10.33 17.63 -21.02
C ALA A 10 -11.05 16.77 -22.07
N LYS A 11 -10.37 16.54 -23.20
CA LYS A 11 -10.84 15.74 -24.34
C LYS A 11 -11.20 14.30 -23.92
N THR A 12 -12.47 14.05 -23.65
CA THR A 12 -13.11 12.73 -23.82
C THR A 12 -14.48 12.91 -24.48
N THR A 13 -14.50 13.50 -25.69
CA THR A 13 -15.71 13.58 -26.53
C THR A 13 -16.01 12.24 -27.19
N SER A 14 -16.39 11.24 -26.39
CA SER A 14 -17.11 10.08 -26.91
C SER A 14 -18.59 10.46 -27.06
N LYS A 15 -19.20 10.20 -28.23
CA LYS A 15 -20.64 10.41 -28.47
C LYS A 15 -21.52 9.72 -27.41
N LYS A 16 -21.02 8.67 -26.75
CA LYS A 16 -21.68 8.00 -25.62
C LYS A 16 -21.75 8.88 -24.36
N ALA A 17 -20.70 9.64 -24.05
CA ALA A 17 -20.72 10.54 -22.89
C ALA A 17 -21.79 11.63 -23.05
N ALA A 18 -21.98 12.16 -24.27
CA ALA A 18 -23.03 13.11 -24.56
C ALA A 18 -24.44 12.49 -24.44
N SER A 19 -24.64 11.23 -24.85
CA SER A 19 -25.95 10.56 -24.68
C SER A 19 -26.27 10.25 -23.22
N TYR A 20 -25.27 9.97 -22.37
CA TYR A 20 -25.48 9.76 -20.94
C TYR A 20 -25.85 11.05 -20.22
N VAL A 21 -25.22 12.19 -20.56
CA VAL A 21 -25.59 13.51 -20.03
C VAL A 21 -27.02 13.88 -20.42
N GLN A 22 -27.43 13.57 -21.66
CA GLN A 22 -28.78 13.84 -22.13
C GLN A 22 -29.85 12.93 -21.50
N ALA A 23 -29.48 11.71 -21.09
CA ALA A 23 -30.36 10.79 -20.35
C ALA A 23 -30.49 11.16 -18.86
N ILE A 24 -29.47 11.80 -18.29
CA ILE A 24 -29.46 12.29 -16.91
C ILE A 24 -30.42 13.46 -16.70
N ASP A 25 -30.54 14.36 -17.68
CA ASP A 25 -31.50 15.49 -17.66
C ASP A 25 -32.99 15.05 -17.62
N ILE A 26 -33.27 13.77 -17.88
CA ILE A 26 -34.63 13.21 -17.90
C ILE A 26 -35.08 12.76 -16.50
N HIS A 27 -34.15 12.60 -15.54
CA HIS A 27 -34.46 12.12 -14.20
C HIS A 27 -34.13 13.17 -13.12
N PRO A 28 -35.10 14.03 -12.72
CA PRO A 28 -34.91 15.11 -11.74
C PRO A 28 -34.73 14.61 -10.29
N GLN A 29 -34.51 13.30 -10.09
CA GLN A 29 -34.48 12.65 -8.78
C GLN A 29 -33.07 12.63 -8.15
N PHE A 30 -32.03 12.81 -8.95
CA PHE A 30 -30.64 12.80 -8.48
C PHE A 30 -30.07 14.20 -8.56
N ASP A 31 -29.65 14.74 -7.42
CA ASP A 31 -28.93 16.00 -7.40
C ASP A 31 -27.61 15.87 -8.19
N SER A 32 -27.25 16.96 -8.86
CA SER A 32 -26.03 17.10 -9.64
C SER A 32 -24.77 16.69 -8.86
N GLN A 33 -24.75 16.92 -7.54
CA GLN A 33 -23.63 16.51 -6.67
C GLN A 33 -23.56 14.99 -6.49
N SER A 34 -24.70 14.31 -6.37
CA SER A 34 -24.74 12.84 -6.24
C SER A 34 -24.18 12.16 -7.48
N LEU A 35 -24.51 12.67 -8.67
CA LEU A 35 -24.00 12.12 -9.93
C LEU A 35 -22.49 12.33 -10.10
N VAL A 36 -21.96 13.47 -9.66
CA VAL A 36 -20.51 13.71 -9.63
C VAL A 36 -19.81 12.76 -8.65
N LEU A 37 -20.44 12.47 -7.51
CA LEU A 37 -19.91 11.53 -6.52
C LEU A 37 -19.86 10.10 -7.08
N PHE A 38 -20.93 9.64 -7.74
CA PHE A 38 -20.95 8.34 -8.42
C PHE A 38 -19.89 8.25 -9.51
N LEU A 39 -19.73 9.31 -10.32
CA LEU A 39 -18.71 9.33 -11.37
C LEU A 39 -17.29 9.21 -10.79
N ARG A 40 -17.02 9.92 -9.68
CA ARG A 40 -15.72 9.85 -8.98
C ARG A 40 -15.48 8.47 -8.34
N ALA A 41 -16.52 7.88 -7.75
CA ALA A 41 -16.44 6.54 -7.18
C ALA A 41 -16.12 5.50 -8.26
N SER A 42 -16.83 5.55 -9.40
CA SER A 42 -16.58 4.66 -10.52
C SER A 42 -15.22 4.89 -11.19
N SER A 43 -14.73 6.14 -11.27
CA SER A 43 -13.38 6.38 -11.79
C SER A 43 -12.32 5.81 -10.87
N PHE A 44 -12.45 6.03 -9.56
CA PHE A 44 -11.54 5.46 -8.56
C PHE A 44 -11.58 3.93 -8.57
N GLU A 45 -12.75 3.32 -8.64
CA GLU A 45 -12.90 1.86 -8.75
C GLU A 45 -12.17 1.31 -9.98
N MET A 46 -12.31 1.98 -11.13
CA MET A 46 -11.61 1.59 -12.36
C MET A 46 -10.09 1.75 -12.24
N ASP A 47 -9.62 2.85 -11.64
CA ASP A 47 -8.20 3.09 -11.43
C ASP A 47 -7.61 2.06 -10.46
N PHE A 48 -8.30 1.76 -9.36
CA PHE A 48 -7.94 0.72 -8.41
C PHE A 48 -7.88 -0.67 -9.07
N LEU A 49 -8.93 -1.06 -9.80
CA LEU A 49 -8.96 -2.34 -10.49
C LEU A 49 -7.87 -2.46 -11.55
N THR A 50 -7.54 -1.36 -12.24
CA THR A 50 -6.47 -1.34 -13.24
C THR A 50 -5.11 -1.50 -12.55
N ALA A 51 -4.84 -0.70 -11.51
CA ALA A 51 -3.60 -0.80 -10.73
C ALA A 51 -3.42 -2.18 -10.09
N TYR A 52 -4.49 -2.77 -9.56
CA TYR A 52 -4.50 -4.12 -9.02
C TYR A 52 -4.13 -5.16 -10.09
N ARG A 53 -4.79 -5.11 -11.25
CA ARG A 53 -4.49 -6.05 -12.36
C ARG A 53 -3.07 -5.89 -12.88
N ASP A 54 -2.58 -4.66 -13.01
CA ASP A 54 -1.23 -4.39 -13.47
C ASP A 54 -0.19 -4.90 -12.47
N THR A 55 -0.43 -4.71 -11.17
CA THR A 55 0.43 -5.22 -10.10
C THR A 55 0.46 -6.75 -10.10
N LEU A 56 -0.70 -7.39 -10.23
CA LEU A 56 -0.81 -8.84 -10.30
C LEU A 56 -0.09 -9.40 -11.53
N LYS A 57 -0.30 -8.79 -12.70
CA LYS A 57 0.35 -9.18 -13.95
C LYS A 57 1.86 -8.99 -13.88
N ASN A 58 2.33 -7.84 -13.38
CA ASN A 58 3.75 -7.57 -13.19
C ASN A 58 4.38 -8.60 -12.25
N LYS A 59 3.70 -8.98 -11.16
CA LYS A 59 4.14 -10.06 -10.27
C LYS A 59 4.25 -11.40 -11.01
N GLU A 60 3.23 -11.81 -11.75
CA GLU A 60 3.26 -13.06 -12.54
C GLU A 60 4.37 -13.08 -13.58
N ASP A 61 4.56 -11.97 -14.32
CA ASP A 61 5.59 -11.85 -15.35
C ASP A 61 7.00 -11.88 -14.73
N ASN A 62 7.18 -11.25 -13.56
CA ASN A 62 8.43 -11.32 -12.81
C ASN A 62 8.70 -12.75 -12.32
N ILE A 63 7.72 -13.43 -11.72
CA ILE A 63 7.88 -14.83 -11.27
C ILE A 63 8.28 -15.72 -12.45
N LYS A 64 7.62 -15.61 -13.61
CA LYS A 64 7.97 -16.37 -14.83
C LYS A 64 9.40 -16.06 -15.28
N LYS A 65 9.78 -14.78 -15.33
CA LYS A 65 11.11 -14.34 -15.75
C LYS A 65 12.22 -14.87 -14.83
N PHE A 66 12.05 -14.75 -13.51
CA PHE A 66 13.02 -15.21 -12.53
C PHE A 66 13.09 -16.75 -12.48
N THR A 67 11.95 -17.44 -12.61
CA THR A 67 11.90 -18.91 -12.74
C THR A 67 12.64 -19.39 -13.98
N ALA A 68 12.40 -18.77 -15.14
CA ALA A 68 13.12 -19.10 -16.38
C ALA A 68 14.63 -18.87 -16.27
N THR A 69 15.03 -17.78 -15.62
CA THR A 69 16.45 -17.45 -15.39
C THR A 69 17.11 -18.47 -14.47
N ALA A 70 16.47 -18.84 -13.36
CA ALA A 70 16.95 -19.89 -12.46
C ALA A 70 17.08 -21.25 -13.19
N CYS A 71 16.09 -21.59 -14.03
CA CYS A 71 16.11 -22.82 -14.83
C CYS A 71 17.22 -22.85 -15.88
N SER A 72 17.57 -21.70 -16.48
CA SER A 72 18.74 -21.58 -17.38
C SER A 72 20.03 -21.86 -16.62
N ILE A 73 20.22 -21.24 -15.46
CA ILE A 73 21.42 -21.42 -14.62
C ILE A 73 21.56 -22.89 -14.20
N ILE A 74 20.46 -23.54 -13.78
CA ILE A 74 20.45 -24.96 -13.42
C ILE A 74 20.81 -25.83 -14.63
N SER A 75 20.35 -25.47 -15.84
CA SER A 75 20.67 -26.20 -17.07
C SER A 75 22.16 -26.05 -17.45
N GLU A 76 22.71 -24.84 -17.32
CA GLU A 76 24.14 -24.55 -17.51
C GLU A 76 24.99 -25.34 -16.51
N MET A 77 24.59 -25.38 -15.23
CA MET A 77 25.25 -26.20 -14.21
C MET A 77 25.20 -27.69 -14.55
N ALA A 78 24.05 -28.22 -14.96
CA ALA A 78 23.90 -29.61 -15.37
C ALA A 78 24.80 -29.97 -16.58
N GLN A 79 25.01 -29.02 -17.50
CA GLN A 79 25.94 -29.18 -18.62
C GLN A 79 27.40 -29.17 -18.18
N LEU A 80 27.77 -28.31 -17.22
CA LEU A 80 29.13 -28.29 -16.66
C LEU A 80 29.51 -29.64 -16.04
N PHE A 81 28.57 -30.32 -15.39
CA PHE A 81 28.78 -31.67 -14.85
C PHE A 81 28.76 -32.79 -15.91
N SER A 82 28.30 -32.49 -17.13
CA SER A 82 28.36 -33.41 -18.28
C SER A 82 29.68 -33.31 -19.05
N GLN A 83 30.39 -32.19 -18.93
CA GLN A 83 31.78 -32.04 -19.38
C GLN A 83 32.73 -32.63 -18.33
N ASP A 84 33.99 -32.90 -18.67
CA ASP A 84 34.96 -33.53 -17.76
C ASP A 84 35.25 -32.63 -16.53
N PHE A 85 34.41 -32.77 -15.50
CA PHE A 85 34.46 -31.94 -14.29
C PHE A 85 35.20 -32.65 -13.15
N GLY A 86 36.49 -32.38 -12.97
CA GLY A 86 37.26 -32.79 -11.78
C GLY A 86 37.25 -34.30 -11.45
N SER A 87 37.73 -34.64 -10.24
CA SER A 87 38.00 -36.02 -9.79
C SER A 87 36.76 -36.84 -9.37
N LEU A 88 35.54 -36.28 -9.52
CA LEU A 88 34.31 -37.02 -9.19
C LEU A 88 34.11 -38.23 -10.12
N ASN A 89 33.76 -39.36 -9.52
CA ASN A 89 33.36 -40.57 -10.25
C ASN A 89 32.18 -40.29 -11.19
N LYS A 90 32.17 -40.97 -12.33
CA LYS A 90 31.14 -40.82 -13.39
C LYS A 90 29.71 -41.02 -12.87
N ASP A 91 29.50 -41.93 -11.91
CA ASP A 91 28.21 -42.17 -11.25
C ASP A 91 27.73 -41.01 -10.37
N LYS A 92 28.66 -40.29 -9.72
CA LYS A 92 28.30 -39.13 -8.89
C LYS A 92 27.92 -37.93 -9.77
N LYS A 93 28.64 -37.74 -10.89
CA LYS A 93 28.35 -36.69 -11.88
C LYS A 93 26.96 -36.84 -12.49
N THR A 94 26.60 -38.06 -12.90
CA THR A 94 25.28 -38.37 -13.46
C THR A 94 24.17 -38.16 -12.44
N LYS A 95 24.33 -38.64 -11.19
CA LYS A 95 23.37 -38.38 -10.11
C LYS A 95 23.18 -36.89 -9.82
N LEU A 96 24.26 -36.10 -9.80
CA LEU A 96 24.19 -34.66 -9.54
C LEU A 96 23.45 -33.92 -10.66
N ARG A 97 23.75 -34.27 -11.91
CA ARG A 97 23.06 -33.74 -13.08
C ARG A 97 21.57 -34.06 -13.04
N ASP A 98 21.22 -35.30 -12.79
CA ASP A 98 19.83 -35.74 -12.75
C ASP A 98 19.08 -35.07 -11.57
N TRP A 99 19.77 -34.84 -10.46
CA TRP A 99 19.26 -34.06 -9.34
C TRP A 99 19.00 -32.59 -9.73
N PHE A 100 19.95 -31.91 -10.37
CA PHE A 100 19.74 -30.54 -10.86
C PHE A 100 18.57 -30.47 -11.86
N LEU A 101 18.44 -31.43 -12.76
CA LEU A 101 17.31 -31.50 -13.70
C LEU A 101 15.97 -31.73 -12.98
N LEU A 102 15.95 -32.52 -11.91
CA LEU A 102 14.76 -32.67 -11.07
C LEU A 102 14.39 -31.33 -10.41
N MET A 103 15.37 -30.61 -9.86
CA MET A 103 15.16 -29.30 -9.24
C MET A 103 14.62 -28.28 -10.24
N LYS A 104 15.13 -28.30 -11.48
CA LYS A 104 14.60 -27.50 -12.60
C LYS A 104 13.12 -27.82 -12.85
N ARG A 105 12.77 -29.09 -13.02
CA ARG A 105 11.37 -29.51 -13.26
C ARG A 105 10.46 -29.07 -12.13
N THR A 106 10.90 -29.24 -10.87
CA THR A 106 10.11 -28.82 -9.72
C THR A 106 9.92 -27.31 -9.64
N LEU A 107 10.83 -26.49 -10.18
CA LEU A 107 10.64 -25.03 -10.25
C LEU A 107 9.71 -24.63 -11.40
N GLU A 108 9.74 -25.34 -12.52
CA GLU A 108 8.85 -25.12 -13.68
C GLU A 108 7.39 -25.49 -13.39
N GLU A 109 7.16 -26.48 -12.52
CA GLU A 109 5.84 -26.97 -12.13
C GLU A 109 5.20 -26.16 -10.98
N LEU A 110 5.86 -25.12 -10.45
CA LEU A 110 5.30 -24.29 -9.37
C LEU A 110 4.12 -23.44 -9.84
N GLU A 111 3.03 -23.52 -9.08
CA GLU A 111 1.84 -22.69 -9.30
C GLU A 111 2.10 -21.21 -8.98
N LEU A 112 1.63 -20.28 -9.80
CA LEU A 112 1.95 -18.85 -9.61
C LEU A 112 1.37 -18.23 -8.32
N ASN A 113 0.31 -18.82 -7.76
CA ASN A 113 -0.53 -18.20 -6.72
C ASN A 113 -0.47 -18.89 -5.35
N CYS A 114 0.48 -19.80 -5.12
CA CYS A 114 0.56 -20.54 -3.86
C CYS A 114 1.58 -19.92 -2.88
N LYS A 115 1.11 -19.43 -1.71
CA LYS A 115 1.96 -18.87 -0.64
C LYS A 115 3.04 -19.86 -0.15
N LYS A 116 2.77 -21.17 -0.25
CA LYS A 116 3.70 -22.24 0.15
C LYS A 116 4.94 -22.34 -0.76
N ASN A 117 4.91 -21.70 -1.93
CA ASN A 117 6.02 -21.75 -2.88
C ASN A 117 7.24 -20.98 -2.39
N ALA A 118 7.07 -19.94 -1.56
CA ALA A 118 8.19 -19.25 -0.93
C ALA A 118 8.99 -20.20 -0.02
N GLU A 119 8.30 -20.97 0.83
CA GLU A 119 8.94 -21.97 1.69
C GLU A 119 9.61 -23.09 0.90
N PHE A 120 8.97 -23.53 -0.18
CA PHE A 120 9.49 -24.56 -1.07
C PHE A 120 10.75 -24.09 -1.81
N VAL A 121 10.75 -22.88 -2.38
CA VAL A 121 11.92 -22.26 -3.01
C VAL A 121 13.07 -22.11 -2.00
N ASN A 122 12.78 -21.71 -0.76
CA ASN A 122 13.78 -21.68 0.32
C ASN A 122 14.31 -23.06 0.68
N GLN A 123 13.47 -24.10 0.66
CA GLN A 123 13.91 -25.48 0.87
C GLN A 123 14.84 -25.93 -0.25
N ILE A 124 14.51 -25.60 -1.50
CA ILE A 124 15.34 -25.84 -2.68
C ILE A 124 16.71 -25.16 -2.52
N LYS A 125 16.72 -23.87 -2.18
CA LYS A 125 17.95 -23.11 -1.91
C LYS A 125 18.82 -23.80 -0.84
N ARG A 126 18.25 -24.14 0.32
CA ARG A 126 18.99 -24.82 1.40
C ARG A 126 19.63 -26.12 0.94
N ARG A 127 18.92 -26.93 0.14
CA ARG A 127 19.45 -28.18 -0.41
C ARG A 127 20.60 -27.93 -1.39
N ILE A 128 20.50 -26.90 -2.24
CA ILE A 128 21.57 -26.53 -3.19
C ILE A 128 22.84 -26.11 -2.44
N VAL A 129 22.71 -25.28 -1.40
CA VAL A 129 23.85 -24.86 -0.55
C VAL A 129 24.49 -26.05 0.15
N GLN A 130 23.68 -26.91 0.78
CA GLN A 130 24.18 -28.12 1.46
C GLN A 130 24.92 -29.07 0.51
N VAL A 131 24.40 -29.28 -0.70
CA VAL A 131 25.08 -30.12 -1.70
C VAL A 131 26.36 -29.45 -2.22
N GLY A 132 26.37 -28.12 -2.34
CA GLY A 132 27.55 -27.30 -2.65
C GLY A 132 28.68 -27.50 -1.63
N GLU A 133 28.35 -27.42 -0.35
CA GLU A 133 29.28 -27.60 0.77
C GLU A 133 29.75 -29.05 0.90
N MET A 134 28.82 -30.02 0.83
CA MET A 134 29.13 -31.46 1.02
C MET A 134 30.09 -32.00 -0.04
N LEU A 135 30.07 -31.43 -1.24
CA LEU A 135 30.89 -31.86 -2.37
C LEU A 135 32.08 -30.94 -2.63
N ASP A 136 32.31 -29.95 -1.77
CA ASP A 136 33.34 -28.92 -1.93
C ASP A 136 33.34 -28.27 -3.33
N LEU A 137 32.14 -28.04 -3.87
CA LEU A 137 31.97 -27.47 -5.21
C LEU A 137 32.45 -26.01 -5.28
N GLY A 138 32.63 -25.37 -4.12
CA GLY A 138 33.25 -24.06 -3.96
C GLY A 138 34.74 -24.01 -4.37
N GLY A 139 35.42 -25.15 -4.41
CA GLY A 139 36.80 -25.24 -4.89
C GLY A 139 36.97 -24.91 -6.38
N ASN A 140 35.89 -24.96 -7.17
CA ASN A 140 35.90 -24.54 -8.58
C ASN A 140 35.18 -23.20 -8.75
N LEU A 141 35.94 -22.16 -9.12
CA LEU A 141 35.44 -20.79 -9.29
C LEU A 141 34.22 -20.70 -10.22
N SER A 142 34.18 -21.48 -11.29
CA SER A 142 33.06 -21.47 -12.23
C SER A 142 31.77 -21.99 -11.57
N VAL A 143 31.83 -23.10 -10.84
CA VAL A 143 30.65 -23.66 -10.16
C VAL A 143 30.22 -22.80 -8.98
N ALA A 144 31.18 -22.24 -8.24
CA ALA A 144 30.91 -21.28 -7.17
C ALA A 144 30.14 -20.05 -7.68
N GLN A 145 30.53 -19.51 -8.84
CA GLN A 145 29.83 -18.38 -9.47
C GLN A 145 28.40 -18.74 -9.89
N HIS A 146 28.19 -19.91 -10.50
CA HIS A 146 26.84 -20.35 -10.88
C HIS A 146 25.96 -20.64 -9.66
N LEU A 147 26.52 -21.20 -8.59
CA LEU A 147 25.83 -21.42 -7.32
C LEU A 147 25.39 -20.10 -6.67
N GLN A 148 26.29 -19.13 -6.57
CA GLN A 148 25.96 -17.80 -6.03
C GLN A 148 24.89 -17.09 -6.87
N LYS A 149 25.01 -17.17 -8.20
CA LYS A 149 24.02 -16.58 -9.10
C LYS A 149 22.66 -17.26 -8.94
N LEU A 150 22.62 -18.59 -8.85
CA LEU A 150 21.40 -19.35 -8.62
C LEU A 150 20.78 -19.01 -7.26
N GLU A 151 21.58 -18.92 -6.21
CA GLU A 151 21.13 -18.54 -4.87
C GLU A 151 20.46 -17.16 -4.87
N SER A 152 21.10 -16.17 -5.49
CA SER A 152 20.54 -14.82 -5.62
C SER A 152 19.21 -14.83 -6.39
N GLN A 153 19.09 -15.62 -7.46
CA GLN A 153 17.82 -15.74 -8.19
C GLN A 153 16.73 -16.41 -7.34
N LEU A 154 17.08 -17.43 -6.55
CA LEU A 154 16.14 -18.12 -5.67
C LEU A 154 15.70 -17.23 -4.50
N ASP A 155 16.55 -16.34 -3.99
CA ASP A 155 16.18 -15.34 -2.98
C ASP A 155 15.15 -14.35 -3.51
N ILE A 156 15.40 -13.80 -4.70
CA ILE A 156 14.45 -12.89 -5.36
C ILE A 156 13.14 -13.64 -5.64
N LEU A 157 13.20 -14.88 -6.12
CA LEU A 157 12.02 -15.69 -6.40
C LEU A 157 11.21 -16.00 -5.13
N SER A 158 11.89 -16.36 -4.03
CA SER A 158 11.24 -16.55 -2.73
C SER A 158 10.58 -15.25 -2.26
N ALA A 159 11.26 -14.11 -2.39
CA ALA A 159 10.72 -12.81 -2.04
C ALA A 159 9.45 -12.51 -2.82
N LEU A 160 9.43 -12.76 -4.14
CA LEU A 160 8.25 -12.57 -5.00
C LEU A 160 7.07 -13.49 -4.64
N TYR A 161 7.33 -14.76 -4.29
CA TYR A 161 6.29 -15.65 -3.79
C TYR A 161 5.79 -15.25 -2.38
N SER A 162 6.65 -14.61 -1.58
CA SER A 162 6.31 -14.12 -0.24
C SER A 162 5.70 -12.73 -0.20
N GLU A 163 5.91 -11.89 -1.23
CA GLU A 163 5.32 -10.56 -1.34
C GLU A 163 3.83 -10.77 -1.59
N LEU A 164 3.08 -10.77 -0.49
CA LEU A 164 1.65 -10.98 -0.48
C LEU A 164 1.01 -9.85 -1.28
N LEU A 165 -0.04 -10.19 -2.03
CA LEU A 165 -0.99 -9.21 -2.56
C LEU A 165 -1.40 -8.18 -1.49
N GLU A 166 -1.54 -8.67 -0.25
CA GLU A 166 -1.76 -7.91 0.98
C GLU A 166 -0.68 -6.85 1.25
N GLU A 167 0.60 -7.15 1.03
CA GLU A 167 1.69 -6.19 1.26
C GLU A 167 1.73 -5.10 0.19
N GLY A 168 1.36 -5.43 -1.05
CA GLY A 168 1.17 -4.43 -2.11
C GLY A 168 -0.01 -3.50 -1.81
N ILE A 169 -1.15 -4.05 -1.39
CA ILE A 169 -2.33 -3.28 -1.00
C ILE A 169 -2.05 -2.42 0.24
N ARG A 170 -1.31 -2.96 1.23
CA ARG A 170 -0.87 -2.23 2.42
C ARG A 170 0.02 -1.04 2.07
N ARG A 171 0.99 -1.23 1.17
CA ARG A 171 1.88 -0.17 0.70
C ARG A 171 1.12 0.97 0.02
N GLU A 172 0.16 0.65 -0.85
CA GLU A 172 -0.64 1.66 -1.54
C GLU A 172 -1.55 2.42 -0.56
N LEU A 173 -2.17 1.70 0.39
CA LEU A 173 -2.93 2.31 1.48
C LEU A 173 -2.05 3.30 2.29
N ALA A 174 -0.83 2.91 2.63
CA ALA A 174 0.10 3.75 3.39
C ALA A 174 0.51 5.02 2.64
N LEU A 175 0.51 5.02 1.29
CA LEU A 175 0.81 6.19 0.46
C LEU A 175 -0.38 7.15 0.36
N GLU A 176 -1.61 6.63 0.31
CA GLU A 176 -2.83 7.44 0.18
C GLU A 176 -3.33 8.00 1.52
N LEU A 177 -3.19 7.26 2.63
CA LEU A 177 -3.67 7.70 3.94
C LEU A 177 -3.20 9.10 4.38
N PRO A 178 -1.92 9.50 4.16
CA PRO A 178 -1.48 10.84 4.50
C PRO A 178 -2.24 11.94 3.75
N SER A 179 -2.61 11.72 2.49
CA SER A 179 -3.33 12.71 1.68
C SER A 179 -4.76 12.94 2.21
N LEU A 180 -5.40 11.86 2.68
CA LEU A 180 -6.75 11.86 3.25
C LEU A 180 -6.84 12.58 4.61
N LEU A 181 -5.75 12.60 5.37
CA LEU A 181 -5.64 13.29 6.66
C LEU A 181 -5.26 14.77 6.52
N ASN A 182 -5.13 15.29 5.31
CA ASN A 182 -4.78 16.68 5.08
C ASN A 182 -6.01 17.61 5.19
N CYS A 183 -6.03 18.48 6.20
CA CYS A 183 -7.10 19.44 6.48
C CYS A 183 -6.70 20.91 6.27
N ASN A 184 -5.49 21.19 5.77
CA ASN A 184 -4.96 22.55 5.63
C ASN A 184 -5.78 23.50 4.72
N ASP A 185 -6.69 22.95 3.90
CA ASP A 185 -7.43 23.72 2.91
C ASP A 185 -8.76 24.32 3.42
N LYS A 186 -9.17 24.03 4.68
CA LYS A 186 -10.42 24.55 5.26
C LYS A 186 -10.19 25.18 6.64
N PRO A 187 -10.09 26.52 6.73
CA PRO A 187 -10.09 27.20 8.02
C PRO A 187 -11.51 27.16 8.62
N GLY A 188 -11.67 26.47 9.74
CA GLY A 188 -12.94 26.33 10.46
C GLY A 188 -12.73 26.01 11.94
N PRO A 189 -13.79 26.04 12.76
CA PRO A 189 -13.73 25.50 14.12
C PRO A 189 -13.34 24.02 14.10
N LEU A 190 -12.76 23.53 15.20
CA LEU A 190 -12.25 22.16 15.29
C LEU A 190 -13.32 21.11 14.93
N GLU A 191 -14.57 21.31 15.33
CA GLU A 191 -15.68 20.40 15.02
C GLU A 191 -15.92 20.26 13.51
N ASP A 192 -15.84 21.34 12.72
CA ASP A 192 -16.00 21.29 11.27
C ASP A 192 -14.82 20.56 10.59
N VAL A 193 -13.61 20.77 11.12
CA VAL A 193 -12.38 20.11 10.64
C VAL A 193 -12.45 18.60 10.93
N LEU A 194 -12.88 18.21 12.13
CA LEU A 194 -13.01 16.82 12.54
C LEU A 194 -14.14 16.09 11.80
N ASN A 195 -15.30 16.73 11.62
CA ASN A 195 -16.41 16.16 10.84
C ASN A 195 -15.97 15.88 9.39
N HIS A 196 -15.30 16.84 8.76
CA HIS A 196 -14.79 16.66 7.41
C HIS A 196 -13.78 15.50 7.29
N LEU A 197 -12.85 15.41 8.25
CA LEU A 197 -11.87 14.33 8.30
C LEU A 197 -12.58 12.97 8.49
N SER A 198 -13.54 12.91 9.41
CA SER A 198 -14.34 11.71 9.69
C SER A 198 -15.10 11.24 8.45
N ASP A 199 -15.81 12.13 7.76
CA ASP A 199 -16.57 11.80 6.55
C ASP A 199 -15.64 11.29 5.42
N THR A 200 -14.50 11.94 5.24
CA THR A 200 -13.50 11.58 4.22
C THR A 200 -12.87 10.22 4.52
N LEU A 201 -12.42 10.01 5.76
CA LEU A 201 -11.84 8.73 6.19
C LEU A 201 -12.84 7.60 6.15
N GLN A 202 -14.08 7.81 6.62
CA GLN A 202 -15.10 6.76 6.65
C GLN A 202 -15.52 6.33 5.25
N SER A 203 -15.69 7.29 4.32
CA SER A 203 -16.04 6.97 2.94
C SER A 203 -14.94 6.19 2.25
N PHE A 204 -13.68 6.59 2.41
CA PHE A 204 -12.53 5.85 1.88
C PHE A 204 -12.38 4.48 2.54
N ARG A 205 -12.50 4.39 3.87
CA ARG A 205 -12.45 3.12 4.63
C ARG A 205 -13.49 2.12 4.11
N ARG A 206 -14.73 2.55 3.89
CA ARG A 206 -15.80 1.70 3.36
C ARG A 206 -15.45 1.15 1.96
N ALA A 207 -14.94 2.02 1.08
CA ALA A 207 -14.50 1.60 -0.26
C ALA A 207 -13.32 0.62 -0.18
N PHE A 208 -12.32 0.90 0.66
CA PHE A 208 -11.15 0.05 0.86
C PHE A 208 -11.52 -1.35 1.38
N ILE A 209 -12.37 -1.43 2.41
CA ILE A 209 -12.83 -2.70 2.98
C ILE A 209 -13.61 -3.50 1.93
N TYR A 210 -14.52 -2.86 1.21
CA TYR A 210 -15.28 -3.49 0.15
C TYR A 210 -14.36 -4.10 -0.92
N MET A 211 -13.32 -3.36 -1.35
CA MET A 211 -12.35 -3.86 -2.32
C MET A 211 -11.54 -5.05 -1.77
N CYS A 212 -11.16 -5.02 -0.49
CA CYS A 212 -10.45 -6.12 0.17
C CYS A 212 -11.31 -7.39 0.29
N GLU A 213 -12.61 -7.24 0.51
CA GLU A 213 -13.56 -8.36 0.60
C GLU A 213 -13.63 -9.14 -0.73
N HIS A 214 -13.56 -8.46 -1.87
CA HIS A 214 -13.55 -9.10 -3.20
C HIS A 214 -12.28 -9.90 -3.51
N VAL A 215 -11.19 -9.68 -2.77
CA VAL A 215 -9.90 -10.34 -2.97
C VAL A 215 -9.53 -11.27 -1.81
N ASP A 216 -10.49 -11.57 -0.92
CA ASP A 216 -10.31 -12.42 0.27
C ASP A 216 -9.14 -11.96 1.17
N ILE A 217 -9.06 -10.64 1.36
CA ILE A 217 -8.06 -9.99 2.22
C ILE A 217 -8.78 -9.31 3.39
N ASN A 218 -8.19 -9.42 4.58
CA ASN A 218 -8.70 -8.76 5.78
C ASN A 218 -8.39 -7.26 5.76
N GLY A 219 -9.22 -6.50 5.03
CA GLY A 219 -9.11 -5.05 4.94
C GLY A 219 -9.38 -4.32 6.27
N TYR A 220 -10.07 -4.95 7.23
CA TYR A 220 -10.34 -4.36 8.54
C TYR A 220 -9.08 -4.24 9.38
N ASP A 221 -8.31 -5.33 9.49
CA ASP A 221 -7.07 -5.33 10.27
C ASP A 221 -6.00 -4.48 9.60
N MET A 222 -5.86 -4.58 8.27
CA MET A 222 -4.91 -3.75 7.52
C MET A 222 -5.19 -2.25 7.67
N TRP A 223 -6.47 -1.84 7.58
CA TRP A 223 -6.86 -0.45 7.82
C TRP A 223 -6.48 0.03 9.22
N ARG A 224 -6.79 -0.79 10.24
CA ARG A 224 -6.50 -0.47 11.64
C ARG A 224 -5.01 -0.30 11.87
N GLU A 225 -4.20 -1.25 11.41
CA GLU A 225 -2.74 -1.24 11.56
C GLU A 225 -2.12 -0.02 10.88
N GLU A 226 -2.52 0.31 9.65
CA GLU A 226 -1.93 1.42 8.91
C GLU A 226 -2.32 2.80 9.46
N ILE A 227 -3.57 2.97 9.89
CA ILE A 227 -4.00 4.19 10.59
C ILE A 227 -3.23 4.36 11.90
N ASP A 228 -3.11 3.30 12.69
CA ASP A 228 -2.39 3.33 13.96
C ASP A 228 -0.90 3.68 13.75
N ALA A 229 -0.26 3.03 12.77
CA ALA A 229 1.13 3.30 12.41
C ALA A 229 1.33 4.74 11.90
N LEU A 230 0.40 5.28 11.11
CA LEU A 230 0.46 6.66 10.64
C LEU A 230 0.31 7.66 11.78
N VAL A 231 -0.67 7.49 12.67
CA VAL A 231 -0.87 8.36 13.84
C VAL A 231 0.34 8.32 14.77
N HIS A 232 0.88 7.14 15.05
CA HIS A 232 2.10 6.99 15.85
C HIS A 232 3.30 7.70 15.21
N ARG A 233 3.50 7.57 13.90
CA ARG A 233 4.56 8.29 13.18
C ARG A 233 4.40 9.81 13.32
N MET A 234 3.20 10.34 13.05
CA MET A 234 2.92 11.77 13.17
C MET A 234 3.16 12.29 14.61
N ALA A 235 2.74 11.52 15.61
CA ALA A 235 2.94 11.88 17.02
C ALA A 235 4.44 11.91 17.40
N ASN A 236 5.22 10.95 16.92
CA ASN A 236 6.66 10.91 17.18
C ASN A 236 7.40 12.05 16.47
N GLU A 237 7.07 12.32 15.20
CA GLU A 237 7.65 13.43 14.45
C GLU A 237 7.34 14.80 15.07
N LEU A 238 6.14 14.99 15.64
CA LEU A 238 5.81 16.20 16.41
C LEU A 238 6.62 16.32 17.70
N LYS A 239 6.87 15.22 18.40
CA LYS A 239 7.70 15.22 19.62
C LYS A 239 9.15 15.57 19.32
N GLU A 240 9.72 15.01 18.26
CA GLU A 240 11.11 15.22 17.87
C GLU A 240 11.37 16.63 17.32
N LYS A 241 10.43 17.21 16.56
CA LYS A 241 10.63 18.53 15.95
C LYS A 241 10.71 19.70 16.95
N LYS A 242 10.32 19.52 18.23
CA LYS A 242 10.03 20.59 19.22
C LYS A 242 9.08 21.63 18.62
N LEU A 243 7.84 21.71 19.12
CA LEU A 243 6.80 22.69 18.74
C LEU A 243 7.38 23.89 17.96
N PRO A 244 7.24 23.95 16.62
CA PRO A 244 7.75 25.10 15.89
C PRO A 244 7.09 26.34 16.48
N ASP A 245 7.92 27.32 16.87
CA ASP A 245 7.46 28.63 17.30
C ASP A 245 6.38 29.11 16.34
N VAL A 246 5.28 29.64 16.89
CA VAL A 246 4.04 30.04 16.19
C VAL A 246 4.27 31.19 15.19
N SER A 247 5.52 31.51 14.86
CA SER A 247 5.91 32.58 13.97
C SER A 247 6.69 32.04 12.77
N ASN A 248 5.99 32.07 11.62
CA ASN A 248 6.51 32.14 10.25
C ASN A 248 6.65 30.82 9.45
N ASN A 249 5.77 30.75 8.45
CA ASN A 249 5.93 30.09 7.14
C ASN A 249 6.08 28.57 7.10
N ALA A 250 4.99 27.85 7.39
CA ALA A 250 4.80 26.50 6.89
C ALA A 250 4.33 26.53 5.42
N LYS A 251 5.26 26.76 4.47
CA LYS A 251 5.12 26.29 3.08
C LYS A 251 5.47 24.81 2.97
N GLY A 252 4.94 24.00 3.88
CA GLY A 252 5.03 22.54 3.89
C GLY A 252 3.63 21.99 3.92
N GLY A 253 2.99 21.87 2.75
CA GLY A 253 1.66 21.31 2.59
C GLY A 253 1.68 19.79 2.74
N GLY A 254 1.85 19.31 3.98
CA GLY A 254 1.88 17.89 4.30
C GLY A 254 1.01 17.56 5.52
N THR A 255 0.66 16.29 5.65
CA THR A 255 -0.22 15.71 6.68
C THR A 255 0.17 16.07 8.12
N ILE A 256 1.48 16.21 8.39
CA ILE A 256 2.01 16.65 9.69
C ILE A 256 1.52 18.06 10.05
N ALA A 257 1.38 18.96 9.07
CA ALA A 257 0.86 20.31 9.30
C ALA A 257 -0.62 20.28 9.70
N SER A 258 -1.38 19.34 9.15
CA SER A 258 -2.80 19.13 9.49
C SER A 258 -2.97 18.53 10.88
N PHE A 259 -2.15 17.52 11.23
CA PHE A 259 -2.12 16.98 12.59
C PHE A 259 -1.69 18.05 13.61
N PHE A 260 -0.68 18.85 13.29
CA PHE A 260 -0.26 20.00 14.09
C PHE A 260 -1.36 21.07 14.24
N HIS A 261 -2.11 21.35 13.17
CA HIS A 261 -3.24 22.28 13.20
C HIS A 261 -4.33 21.82 14.17
N VAL A 262 -4.71 20.54 14.13
CA VAL A 262 -5.67 19.93 15.05
C VAL A 262 -5.18 20.01 16.50
N CYS A 263 -3.92 19.65 16.77
CA CYS A 263 -3.34 19.76 18.12
C CYS A 263 -3.33 21.20 18.63
N ASN A 264 -3.02 22.19 17.78
CA ASN A 264 -3.03 23.60 18.18
C ASN A 264 -4.45 24.12 18.45
N LEU A 265 -5.44 23.69 17.68
CA LEU A 265 -6.83 24.01 17.96
C LEU A 265 -7.28 23.42 19.31
N LEU A 266 -6.93 22.17 19.59
CA LEU A 266 -7.17 21.54 20.89
C LEU A 266 -6.51 22.30 22.04
N LEU A 267 -5.23 22.67 21.91
CA LEU A 267 -4.53 23.45 22.93
C LEU A 267 -5.16 24.83 23.13
N LYS A 268 -5.53 25.51 22.03
CA LYS A 268 -6.19 26.82 22.08
C LYS A 268 -7.53 26.76 22.80
N TYR A 269 -8.32 25.70 22.58
CA TYR A 269 -9.61 25.52 23.24
C TYR A 269 -9.49 25.02 24.69
N SER A 270 -8.34 24.45 25.05
CA SER A 270 -8.02 24.02 26.42
C SER A 270 -7.42 25.14 27.29
N ASP A 271 -7.17 26.33 26.72
CA ASP A 271 -6.59 27.46 27.45
C ASP A 271 -7.57 28.04 28.50
N PRO A 272 -7.24 27.95 29.80
CA PRO A 272 -8.15 28.40 30.88
C PRO A 272 -8.33 29.92 30.95
N TYR A 273 -7.50 30.71 30.26
CA TYR A 273 -7.65 32.16 30.20
C TYR A 273 -8.70 32.61 29.19
N THR A 274 -8.96 31.78 28.18
CA THR A 274 -9.89 32.11 27.08
C THR A 274 -11.16 31.26 27.11
N ASN A 275 -11.10 30.03 27.63
CA ASN A 275 -12.20 29.09 27.67
C ASN A 275 -12.43 28.53 29.09
N ARG A 276 -13.68 28.18 29.40
CA ARG A 276 -14.07 27.58 30.67
C ARG A 276 -14.96 26.36 30.44
N TYR A 277 -14.67 25.29 31.16
CA TYR A 277 -15.51 24.10 31.19
C TYR A 277 -16.76 24.30 32.07
N LEU A 278 -17.91 23.89 31.56
CA LEU A 278 -19.18 23.86 32.27
C LEU A 278 -19.59 22.40 32.54
N GLU A 279 -19.50 22.00 33.81
CA GLU A 279 -19.80 20.63 34.25
C GLU A 279 -21.28 20.24 34.00
N ASN A 280 -22.20 21.20 34.12
CA ASN A 280 -23.64 20.96 33.94
C ASN A 280 -24.03 20.58 32.50
N THR A 281 -23.25 21.03 31.52
CA THR A 281 -23.52 20.82 30.08
C THR A 281 -22.46 19.95 29.41
N MET A 282 -21.40 19.58 30.13
CA MET A 282 -20.24 18.86 29.58
C MET A 282 -19.64 19.58 28.35
N THR A 283 -19.66 20.91 28.34
CA THR A 283 -19.20 21.75 27.21
C THR A 283 -18.12 22.73 27.65
N TRP A 284 -17.21 23.05 26.74
CA TRP A 284 -16.29 24.18 26.89
C TRP A 284 -16.89 25.41 26.22
N CYS A 285 -16.88 26.54 26.93
CA CYS A 285 -17.39 27.80 26.40
C CYS A 285 -16.33 28.89 26.45
N GLU A 286 -16.36 29.80 25.48
CA GLU A 286 -15.49 30.97 25.50
C GLU A 286 -15.90 31.93 26.62
N VAL A 287 -14.95 32.40 27.43
CA VAL A 287 -15.21 33.23 28.62
C VAL A 287 -15.90 34.56 28.27
N LYS A 288 -15.58 35.14 27.10
CA LYS A 288 -16.11 36.44 26.68
C LYS A 288 -17.48 36.35 26.00
N SER A 289 -17.67 35.41 25.08
CA SER A 289 -18.90 35.32 24.29
C SER A 289 -19.92 34.33 24.86
N ARG A 290 -19.52 33.46 25.81
CA ARG A 290 -20.28 32.31 26.31
C ARG A 290 -20.75 31.36 25.20
N LYS A 291 -20.20 31.43 24.00
CA LYS A 291 -20.49 30.47 22.94
C LYS A 291 -19.83 29.14 23.26
N ASP A 292 -20.51 28.05 22.92
CA ASP A 292 -19.96 26.71 22.98
C ASP A 292 -18.84 26.57 21.96
N VAL A 293 -17.75 25.97 22.41
CA VAL A 293 -16.47 25.84 21.69
C VAL A 293 -16.09 24.38 21.50
N LEU A 294 -16.33 23.54 22.52
CA LEU A 294 -16.22 22.08 22.44
C LEU A 294 -17.42 21.46 23.13
N SER A 295 -17.94 20.37 22.55
CA SER A 295 -19.03 19.59 23.13
C SER A 295 -18.64 18.11 23.24
N ALA A 296 -19.45 17.33 23.94
CA ALA A 296 -19.30 15.86 23.98
C ALA A 296 -19.18 15.25 22.57
N ARG A 297 -19.92 15.78 21.58
CA ARG A 297 -19.82 15.35 20.17
C ARG A 297 -18.46 15.58 19.56
N THR A 298 -17.77 16.64 19.96
CA THR A 298 -16.41 16.92 19.47
C THR A 298 -15.42 15.89 19.99
N PHE A 299 -15.63 15.37 21.20
CA PHE A 299 -14.81 14.29 21.76
C PHE A 299 -15.14 12.93 21.11
N ASP A 300 -16.42 12.65 20.82
CA ASP A 300 -16.84 11.46 20.07
C ASP A 300 -16.23 11.39 18.65
N LEU A 301 -15.82 12.53 18.08
CA LEU A 301 -15.16 12.60 16.77
C LEU A 301 -13.63 12.40 16.84
N ILE A 302 -13.06 12.47 18.04
CA ILE A 302 -11.62 12.26 18.28
C ILE A 302 -11.33 10.81 18.65
N GLU A 303 -12.29 10.14 19.31
CA GLU A 303 -12.26 8.72 19.68
C GLU A 303 -12.51 7.79 18.47
#